data_AF-A0A2J7QSL1-F1
#
_entry.id   AF-A0A2J7QSL1-F1
#
_cell.length_a   1.000
_cell.length_b   1.000
_cell.length_c   1.000
_cell.angle_alpha   90.00
_cell.angle_beta   90.00
_cell.angle_gamma   90.00
#
_symmetry.space_group_name_H-M   'P 1'
#
loop_
_entity.id
_entity.type
_entity.pdbx_description
1 polymer ?
#
loop_
_entity_poly.entity_id
_entity_poly.type
_entity_poly.pdbx_seq_one_letter_code
_entity_poly.pdbx_strand_id
1 'polypeptide(L)'
;MEAVVLSRLQWNTDPGSEDEHNALVVARCLDALCAVAVAEPFTEYLVPRILSFITGKYQADECSAGIRSLRTLVEAPESGSKVHTYLCVQCGAVSGLVTWWLHGIQENRYPQIFCNEDLLVDCATIVSTILRTQSESFQSDIVTEFIPYFLDSGLNPEENNFKPLMASSSWHVTQSVVLLEALLSPVRQDVNIPPLSCLVMQLQTLAIHTSHPLTSRSAARFVASLVNKAHDDEPLAVLLSNLLVTLLDTLDQDDIPVMKATNAVNLFAWLTKALVMRGHRQTDIWVGKLIAMLSHDAVGTCVAEGFKLIMIQNEEYMNSDNYGNIRILYRQRFFQTFPELVEHYHHAAQPVRCNFLIALAYMLQGVPRVVLTMSLPELIPLLVESLEQSKVVLLLSILEILRDLLESKHSVLEGHIQTFLPRFLKLTRFQDSLKVRIAALQCALQMCNYPTHLLLPYKQQTVHELGSCLDDPKRLVRQQAVSTRSRWYLIGASGEPTKT
;
A
#
# COMPACT_ATOMS: atom_id res chain seq x y z
N MET A 1 3.23 -39.46 19.33
CA MET A 1 2.93 -38.01 19.38
C MET A 1 2.27 -37.58 18.08
N GLU A 2 2.89 -37.86 16.93
CA GLU A 2 2.33 -37.69 15.58
C GLU A 2 0.96 -38.37 15.39
N ALA A 3 0.82 -39.65 15.75
CA ALA A 3 -0.47 -40.35 15.69
C ALA A 3 -1.56 -39.75 16.60
N VAL A 4 -1.18 -39.10 17.71
CA VAL A 4 -2.12 -38.50 18.68
C VAL A 4 -2.59 -37.12 18.24
N VAL A 5 -1.70 -36.33 17.61
CA VAL A 5 -2.05 -35.04 16.99
C VAL A 5 -2.94 -35.28 15.76
N LEU A 6 -2.64 -36.30 14.96
CA LEU A 6 -3.40 -36.66 13.77
C LEU A 6 -4.72 -37.38 14.08
N SER A 7 -4.79 -38.21 15.12
CA SER A 7 -6.08 -38.79 15.57
C SER A 7 -7.01 -37.72 16.16
N ARG A 8 -6.45 -36.63 16.69
CA ARG A 8 -7.21 -35.44 17.09
C ARG A 8 -7.50 -34.48 15.93
N LEU A 9 -6.99 -34.73 14.72
CA LEU A 9 -7.41 -34.08 13.48
C LEU A 9 -8.58 -34.82 12.79
N GLN A 10 -8.91 -36.03 13.23
CA GLN A 10 -10.19 -36.68 12.94
C GLN A 10 -11.26 -36.04 13.85
N TRP A 11 -11.75 -34.87 13.46
CA TRP A 11 -12.71 -34.07 14.25
C TRP A 11 -14.10 -34.71 14.26
N ASN A 12 -14.35 -35.58 15.22
CA ASN A 12 -15.72 -35.90 15.66
C ASN A 12 -16.27 -34.66 16.38
N THR A 13 -17.06 -33.86 15.66
CA THR A 13 -17.83 -32.76 16.23
C THR A 13 -19.04 -33.35 16.96
N ASP A 14 -18.99 -33.44 18.28
CA ASP A 14 -20.20 -33.61 19.09
C ASP A 14 -20.84 -32.21 19.25
N PRO A 15 -22.10 -31.99 18.83
CA PRO A 15 -22.72 -30.68 18.76
C PRO A 15 -23.28 -30.29 20.14
N GLY A 16 -22.42 -29.82 21.03
CA GLY A 16 -22.85 -29.42 22.36
C GLY A 16 -21.78 -28.69 23.15
N SER A 17 -21.82 -27.35 23.09
CA SER A 17 -21.23 -26.40 24.03
C SER A 17 -19.69 -26.38 24.16
N GLU A 18 -18.95 -25.91 23.13
CA GLU A 18 -17.54 -25.44 23.29
C GLU A 18 -16.95 -24.74 22.04
N ASP A 19 -17.77 -24.10 21.20
CA ASP A 19 -17.38 -23.70 19.83
C ASP A 19 -16.17 -22.73 19.73
N GLU A 20 -16.08 -21.70 20.57
CA GLU A 20 -14.93 -20.76 20.55
C GLU A 20 -13.64 -21.39 21.10
N HIS A 21 -13.74 -22.25 22.12
CA HIS A 21 -12.57 -22.91 22.71
C HIS A 21 -11.96 -23.90 21.71
N ASN A 22 -12.81 -24.62 20.98
CA ASN A 22 -12.39 -25.55 19.94
C ASN A 22 -11.75 -24.82 18.75
N ALA A 23 -12.32 -23.71 18.28
CA ALA A 23 -11.73 -22.92 17.18
C ALA A 23 -10.32 -22.39 17.53
N LEU A 24 -10.11 -21.92 18.75
CA LEU A 24 -8.79 -21.46 19.22
C LEU A 24 -7.76 -22.59 19.29
N VAL A 25 -8.18 -23.77 19.75
CA VAL A 25 -7.32 -24.97 19.79
C VAL A 25 -6.96 -25.41 18.37
N VAL A 26 -7.93 -25.41 17.45
CA VAL A 26 -7.72 -25.70 16.03
C VAL A 26 -6.69 -24.75 15.42
N ALA A 27 -6.84 -23.44 15.65
CA ALA A 27 -5.90 -22.45 15.12
C ALA A 27 -4.47 -22.70 15.59
N ARG A 28 -4.27 -22.92 16.90
CA ARG A 28 -2.94 -23.22 17.46
C ARG A 28 -2.33 -24.50 16.91
N CYS A 29 -3.15 -25.52 16.66
CA CYS A 29 -2.71 -26.76 16.03
C CYS A 29 -2.27 -26.51 14.59
N LEU A 30 -3.06 -25.78 13.80
CA LEU A 30 -2.71 -25.46 12.41
C LEU A 30 -1.44 -24.62 12.32
N ASP A 31 -1.27 -23.62 13.19
CA ASP A 31 -0.03 -22.83 13.26
C ASP A 31 1.18 -23.72 13.56
N ALA A 32 1.07 -24.63 14.52
CA ALA A 32 2.15 -25.56 14.86
C ALA A 32 2.48 -26.52 13.70
N LEU A 33 1.47 -27.01 12.97
CA LEU A 33 1.67 -27.88 11.81
C LEU A 33 2.34 -27.12 10.66
N CYS A 34 1.88 -25.90 10.36
CA CYS A 34 2.49 -25.02 9.36
C CYS A 34 3.94 -24.68 9.71
N ALA A 35 4.25 -24.39 10.98
CA ALA A 35 5.63 -24.13 11.41
C ALA A 35 6.57 -25.33 11.18
N VAL A 36 6.07 -26.56 11.30
CA VAL A 36 6.86 -27.78 11.06
C VAL A 36 6.89 -28.16 9.57
N ALA A 37 5.82 -27.86 8.82
CA ALA A 37 5.67 -28.20 7.41
C ALA A 37 6.67 -27.50 6.47
N VAL A 38 7.38 -26.47 6.97
CA VAL A 38 8.51 -25.82 6.28
C VAL A 38 9.64 -26.81 5.95
N ALA A 39 9.86 -27.79 6.82
CA ALA A 39 10.91 -28.79 6.61
C ALA A 39 10.45 -29.88 5.63
N GLU A 40 11.26 -30.14 4.60
CA GLU A 40 10.98 -31.01 3.44
C GLU A 40 10.32 -32.36 3.79
N PRO A 41 10.76 -33.12 4.82
CA PRO A 41 10.11 -34.39 5.19
C PRO A 41 8.67 -34.26 5.66
N PHE A 42 8.32 -33.11 6.24
CA PHE A 42 6.99 -32.83 6.78
C PHE A 42 6.11 -32.11 5.76
N THR A 43 6.71 -31.35 4.83
CA THR A 43 5.98 -30.67 3.74
C THR A 43 5.09 -31.66 3.01
N GLU A 44 5.64 -32.80 2.59
CA GLU A 44 4.92 -33.77 1.77
C GLU A 44 3.71 -34.39 2.46
N TYR A 45 3.78 -34.50 3.78
CA TYR A 45 2.78 -35.20 4.56
C TYR A 45 1.72 -34.25 5.15
N LEU A 46 2.13 -33.05 5.59
CA LEU A 46 1.26 -32.11 6.29
C LEU A 46 0.50 -31.20 5.32
N VAL A 47 1.14 -30.73 4.26
CA VAL A 47 0.55 -29.74 3.34
C VAL A 47 -0.73 -30.23 2.66
N PRO A 48 -0.80 -31.44 2.07
CA PRO A 48 -2.04 -31.92 1.43
C PRO A 48 -3.19 -32.00 2.43
N ARG A 49 -2.89 -32.34 3.69
CA ARG A 49 -3.90 -32.45 4.75
C ARG A 49 -4.42 -31.09 5.15
N ILE A 50 -3.54 -30.11 5.33
CA ILE A 50 -3.91 -28.72 5.61
C ILE A 50 -4.79 -28.16 4.48
N LEU A 51 -4.43 -28.40 3.21
CA LEU A 51 -5.24 -27.96 2.06
C LEU A 51 -6.60 -28.66 2.02
N SER A 52 -6.64 -29.98 2.22
CA SER A 52 -7.91 -30.73 2.29
C SER A 52 -8.79 -30.25 3.46
N PHE A 53 -8.16 -29.85 4.55
CA PHE A 53 -8.81 -29.34 5.73
C PHE A 53 -9.48 -27.99 5.45
N ILE A 54 -8.76 -27.06 4.84
CA ILE A 54 -9.26 -25.73 4.46
C ILE A 54 -10.41 -25.84 3.46
N THR A 55 -10.24 -26.66 2.43
CA THR A 55 -11.19 -26.76 1.30
C THR A 55 -12.37 -27.69 1.59
N GLY A 56 -12.23 -28.63 2.52
CA GLY A 56 -13.25 -29.62 2.88
C GLY A 56 -14.20 -29.20 4.01
N LYS A 57 -13.95 -28.05 4.66
CA LYS A 57 -14.77 -27.57 5.79
C LYS A 57 -15.34 -26.19 5.56
N TYR A 58 -16.58 -25.99 6.02
CA TYR A 58 -17.32 -24.74 5.86
C TYR A 58 -17.65 -24.04 7.20
N GLN A 59 -16.92 -24.38 8.26
CA GLN A 59 -16.94 -23.60 9.51
C GLN A 59 -15.99 -22.41 9.38
N ALA A 60 -16.49 -21.21 9.63
CA ALA A 60 -15.80 -19.96 9.32
C ALA A 60 -14.49 -19.80 10.08
N ASP A 61 -14.51 -20.04 11.40
CA ASP A 61 -13.35 -19.83 12.26
C ASP A 61 -12.22 -20.83 11.96
N GLU A 62 -12.57 -22.09 11.71
CA GLU A 62 -11.59 -23.12 11.38
C GLU A 62 -10.94 -22.87 10.00
N CYS A 63 -11.76 -22.50 9.01
CA CYS A 63 -11.27 -22.15 7.67
C CYS A 63 -10.39 -20.89 7.71
N SER A 64 -10.82 -19.89 8.47
CA SER A 64 -10.10 -18.65 8.72
C SER A 64 -8.73 -18.90 9.34
N ALA A 65 -8.66 -19.78 10.34
CA ALA A 65 -7.40 -20.21 10.94
C ALA A 65 -6.51 -20.93 9.93
N GLY A 66 -7.05 -21.88 9.16
CA GLY A 66 -6.28 -22.63 8.17
C GLY A 66 -5.68 -21.77 7.08
N ILE A 67 -6.43 -20.80 6.54
CA ILE A 67 -5.92 -19.86 5.53
C ILE A 67 -4.77 -19.02 6.13
N ARG A 68 -4.93 -18.48 7.35
CA ARG A 68 -3.86 -17.69 7.99
C ARG A 68 -2.61 -18.50 8.32
N SER A 69 -2.76 -19.73 8.81
CA SER A 69 -1.61 -20.61 9.06
C SER A 69 -0.90 -20.97 7.75
N LEU A 70 -1.65 -21.24 6.68
CA LEU A 70 -1.08 -21.51 5.35
C LEU A 70 -0.35 -20.29 4.78
N ARG A 71 -0.91 -19.08 4.96
CA ARG A 71 -0.23 -17.83 4.61
C ARG A 71 1.10 -17.70 5.34
N THR A 72 1.10 -17.96 6.65
CA THR A 72 2.31 -17.92 7.49
C THR A 72 3.36 -18.94 7.02
N LEU A 73 2.94 -20.14 6.63
CA LEU A 73 3.84 -21.15 6.04
C LEU A 73 4.50 -20.64 4.76
N VAL A 74 3.71 -20.07 3.84
CA VAL A 74 4.18 -19.64 2.52
C VAL A 74 5.05 -18.38 2.60
N GLU A 75 4.78 -17.47 3.54
CA GLU A 75 5.59 -16.26 3.76
C GLU A 75 6.83 -16.50 4.65
N ALA A 76 6.97 -17.70 5.24
CA ALA A 76 8.11 -18.01 6.08
C ALA A 76 9.43 -17.88 5.30
N PRO A 77 10.48 -17.23 5.85
CA PRO A 77 11.78 -17.09 5.16
C PRO A 77 12.40 -18.41 4.71
N GLU A 78 12.11 -19.49 5.43
CA GLU A 78 12.55 -20.85 5.15
C GLU A 78 11.70 -21.55 4.07
N SER A 79 10.49 -21.04 3.78
CA SER A 79 9.64 -21.49 2.69
C SER A 79 10.21 -20.98 1.36
N GLY A 80 11.21 -21.71 0.87
CA GLY A 80 11.83 -21.43 -0.42
C GLY A 80 11.02 -21.96 -1.60
N SER A 81 11.57 -21.74 -2.80
CA SER A 81 11.00 -22.22 -4.07
C SER A 81 10.64 -23.71 -4.05
N LYS A 82 11.38 -24.57 -3.33
CA LYS A 82 11.06 -26.00 -3.19
C LYS A 82 9.68 -26.25 -2.57
N VAL A 83 9.39 -25.62 -1.43
CA VAL A 83 8.11 -25.79 -0.71
C VAL A 83 6.97 -25.25 -1.57
N HIS A 84 7.17 -24.10 -2.20
CA HIS A 84 6.19 -23.51 -3.11
C HIS A 84 5.94 -24.40 -4.33
N THR A 85 6.98 -24.96 -4.94
CA THR A 85 6.84 -25.89 -6.07
C THR A 85 6.13 -27.17 -5.63
N TYR A 86 6.38 -27.69 -4.42
CA TYR A 86 5.64 -28.84 -3.90
C TYR A 86 4.16 -28.53 -3.71
N LEU A 87 3.84 -27.42 -3.02
CA LEU A 87 2.48 -26.89 -2.86
C LEU A 87 1.76 -26.76 -4.22
N CYS A 88 2.45 -26.22 -5.21
CA CYS A 88 1.86 -25.91 -6.49
C CYS A 88 1.69 -27.15 -7.38
N VAL A 89 2.76 -27.92 -7.59
CA VAL A 89 2.81 -29.01 -8.56
C VAL A 89 2.25 -30.32 -8.00
N GLN A 90 2.55 -30.65 -6.74
CA GLN A 90 2.13 -31.92 -6.14
C GLN A 90 0.76 -31.81 -5.46
N CYS A 91 0.47 -30.68 -4.83
CA CYS A 91 -0.80 -30.50 -4.11
C CYS A 91 -1.86 -29.74 -4.90
N GLY A 92 -1.52 -29.14 -6.06
CA GLY A 92 -2.45 -28.31 -6.82
C GLY A 92 -2.99 -27.13 -6.03
N ALA A 93 -2.21 -26.59 -5.07
CA ALA A 93 -2.71 -25.62 -4.09
C ALA A 93 -3.29 -24.35 -4.74
N VAL A 94 -2.64 -23.82 -5.78
CA VAL A 94 -3.11 -22.63 -6.50
C VAL A 94 -4.44 -22.91 -7.18
N SER A 95 -4.50 -23.91 -8.06
CA SER A 95 -5.72 -24.20 -8.82
C SER A 95 -6.86 -24.65 -7.89
N GLY A 96 -6.55 -25.42 -6.85
CA GLY A 96 -7.51 -25.88 -5.85
C GLY A 96 -8.11 -24.73 -5.03
N LEU A 97 -7.29 -23.84 -4.47
CA LEU A 97 -7.76 -22.72 -3.65
C LEU A 97 -8.58 -21.72 -4.49
N VAL A 98 -8.10 -21.38 -5.69
CA VAL A 98 -8.81 -20.45 -6.58
C VAL A 98 -10.14 -21.04 -7.02
N THR A 99 -10.17 -22.30 -7.48
CA THR A 99 -11.40 -22.95 -7.92
C THR A 99 -12.41 -23.07 -6.77
N TRP A 100 -11.94 -23.47 -5.58
CA TRP A 100 -12.76 -23.55 -4.38
C TRP A 100 -13.39 -22.20 -4.03
N TRP A 101 -12.60 -21.12 -4.11
CA TRP A 101 -13.10 -19.77 -3.83
C TRP A 101 -14.11 -19.29 -4.88
N LEU A 102 -13.78 -19.45 -6.17
CA LEU A 102 -14.67 -19.04 -7.26
C LEU A 102 -16.00 -19.79 -7.21
N HIS A 103 -15.97 -21.09 -6.93
CA HIS A 103 -17.17 -21.89 -6.74
C HIS A 103 -17.99 -21.42 -5.53
N GLY A 104 -17.33 -21.14 -4.40
CA GLY A 104 -17.99 -20.59 -3.21
C GLY A 104 -18.70 -19.26 -3.47
N ILE A 105 -18.08 -18.36 -4.23
CA ILE A 105 -18.68 -17.11 -4.68
C ILE A 105 -19.87 -17.38 -5.61
N GLN A 106 -19.71 -18.27 -6.60
CA GLN A 106 -20.73 -18.57 -7.60
C GLN A 106 -21.98 -19.21 -6.99
N GLU A 107 -21.81 -20.13 -6.04
CA GLU A 107 -22.93 -20.74 -5.30
C GLU A 107 -23.57 -19.79 -4.28
N ASN A 108 -22.86 -18.71 -3.90
CA ASN A 108 -23.25 -17.80 -2.83
C ASN A 108 -23.58 -18.52 -1.51
N ARG A 109 -22.83 -19.59 -1.22
CA ARG A 109 -22.92 -20.37 0.02
C ARG A 109 -21.83 -19.93 0.98
N TYR A 110 -22.09 -20.00 2.29
CA TYR A 110 -21.12 -19.64 3.34
C TYR A 110 -20.51 -18.23 3.16
N PRO A 111 -21.33 -17.17 3.09
CA PRO A 111 -20.85 -15.80 2.87
C PRO A 111 -19.86 -15.32 3.94
N GLN A 112 -19.92 -15.88 5.15
CA GLN A 112 -18.95 -15.61 6.22
C GLN A 112 -17.49 -15.99 5.87
N ILE A 113 -17.30 -16.84 4.85
CA ILE A 113 -15.99 -17.21 4.30
C ILE A 113 -15.75 -16.43 2.99
N PHE A 114 -16.60 -16.64 1.98
CA PHE A 114 -16.32 -16.15 0.62
C PHE A 114 -16.65 -14.67 0.37
N CYS A 115 -17.30 -14.00 1.33
CA CYS A 115 -17.50 -12.55 1.34
C CYS A 115 -16.66 -11.85 2.42
N ASN A 116 -15.72 -12.56 3.05
CA ASN A 116 -14.77 -11.99 4.01
C ASN A 116 -13.55 -11.44 3.26
N GLU A 117 -13.41 -10.11 3.24
CA GLU A 117 -12.32 -9.41 2.55
C GLU A 117 -10.93 -9.82 3.05
N ASP A 118 -10.75 -9.98 4.36
CA ASP A 118 -9.45 -10.33 4.94
C ASP A 118 -9.01 -11.73 4.50
N LEU A 119 -9.93 -12.69 4.49
CA LEU A 119 -9.65 -14.05 4.03
C LEU A 119 -9.38 -14.12 2.52
N LEU A 120 -10.09 -13.31 1.73
CA LEU A 120 -9.84 -13.21 0.30
C LEU A 120 -8.45 -12.66 0.02
N VAL A 121 -8.03 -11.63 0.77
CA VAL A 121 -6.68 -11.06 0.68
C VAL A 121 -5.65 -12.10 1.11
N ASP A 122 -5.84 -12.81 2.22
CA ASP A 122 -4.92 -13.86 2.66
C ASP A 122 -4.77 -14.97 1.60
N CYS A 123 -5.88 -15.41 1.01
CA CYS A 123 -5.89 -16.40 -0.07
C CYS A 123 -5.13 -15.90 -1.32
N ALA A 124 -5.38 -14.66 -1.72
CA ALA A 124 -4.69 -14.00 -2.83
C ALA A 124 -3.18 -13.85 -2.56
N THR A 125 -2.78 -13.56 -1.33
CA THR A 125 -1.35 -13.51 -0.94
C THR A 125 -0.69 -14.89 -1.02
N ILE A 126 -1.36 -15.96 -0.57
CA ILE A 126 -0.87 -17.34 -0.73
C ILE A 126 -0.66 -17.66 -2.21
N VAL A 127 -1.68 -17.43 -3.04
CA VAL A 127 -1.64 -17.70 -4.48
C VAL A 127 -0.49 -16.95 -5.14
N SER A 128 -0.38 -15.64 -4.90
CA SER A 128 0.63 -14.82 -5.54
C SER A 128 2.06 -15.18 -5.10
N THR A 129 2.27 -15.49 -3.82
CA THR A 129 3.58 -15.86 -3.28
C THR A 129 4.06 -17.20 -3.83
N ILE A 130 3.18 -18.20 -3.93
CA ILE A 130 3.51 -19.49 -4.54
C ILE A 130 3.83 -19.33 -6.03
N LEU A 131 2.98 -18.62 -6.79
CA LEU A 131 3.13 -18.45 -8.24
C LEU A 131 4.41 -17.70 -8.62
N ARG A 132 4.80 -16.71 -7.81
CA ARG A 132 5.99 -15.90 -8.03
C ARG A 132 7.26 -16.74 -8.17
N THR A 133 7.35 -17.86 -7.44
CA THR A 133 8.55 -18.71 -7.46
C THR A 133 8.53 -19.81 -8.52
N GLN A 134 7.45 -19.91 -9.32
CA GLN A 134 7.32 -20.97 -10.32
C GLN A 134 8.02 -20.63 -11.66
N SER A 135 8.13 -21.63 -12.53
CA SER A 135 8.66 -21.49 -13.88
C SER A 135 7.68 -20.73 -14.80
N GLU A 136 8.20 -20.13 -15.87
CA GLU A 136 7.39 -19.47 -16.90
C GLU A 136 6.39 -20.42 -17.55
N SER A 137 6.78 -21.67 -17.78
CA SER A 137 5.89 -22.69 -18.32
C SER A 137 4.66 -22.89 -17.42
N PHE A 138 4.89 -23.04 -16.12
CA PHE A 138 3.81 -23.25 -15.15
C PHE A 138 2.93 -22.01 -15.02
N GLN A 139 3.54 -20.82 -14.99
CA GLN A 139 2.79 -19.56 -14.98
C GLN A 139 1.92 -19.42 -16.24
N SER A 140 2.41 -19.83 -17.41
CA SER A 140 1.63 -19.85 -18.65
C SER A 140 0.46 -20.84 -18.60
N ASP A 141 0.63 -22.00 -17.96
CA ASP A 141 -0.44 -22.98 -17.78
C ASP A 141 -1.56 -22.39 -16.90
N ILE A 142 -1.20 -21.74 -15.79
CA ILE A 142 -2.14 -21.07 -14.88
C ILE A 142 -2.89 -19.91 -15.57
N VAL A 143 -2.19 -19.11 -16.38
CA VAL A 143 -2.79 -18.04 -17.19
C VAL A 143 -3.86 -18.64 -18.12
N THR A 144 -3.53 -19.74 -18.80
CA THR A 144 -4.42 -20.41 -19.74
C THR A 144 -5.61 -21.06 -19.05
N GLU A 145 -5.39 -21.63 -17.86
CA GLU A 145 -6.42 -22.26 -17.04
C GLU A 145 -7.46 -21.24 -16.55
N PHE A 146 -7.02 -20.12 -15.96
CA PHE A 146 -7.92 -19.25 -15.21
C PHE A 146 -8.48 -18.06 -15.97
N ILE A 147 -7.78 -17.52 -16.99
CA ILE A 147 -8.29 -16.35 -17.73
C ILE A 147 -9.70 -16.57 -18.29
N PRO A 148 -10.04 -17.73 -18.89
CA PRO A 148 -11.39 -17.96 -19.42
C PRO A 148 -12.49 -17.78 -18.37
N TYR A 149 -12.28 -18.19 -17.12
CA TYR A 149 -13.29 -18.04 -16.06
C TYR A 149 -13.68 -16.57 -15.79
N PHE A 150 -12.79 -15.62 -16.10
CA PHE A 150 -13.03 -14.19 -15.85
C PHE A 150 -13.48 -13.43 -17.10
N LEU A 151 -12.91 -13.75 -18.28
CA LEU A 151 -13.22 -13.06 -19.54
C LEU A 151 -14.39 -13.69 -20.29
N ASP A 152 -14.39 -15.01 -20.39
CA ASP A 152 -15.33 -15.83 -21.14
C ASP A 152 -16.07 -16.72 -20.15
N SER A 153 -16.93 -16.15 -19.29
CA SER A 153 -17.72 -16.91 -18.30
C SER A 153 -18.23 -18.23 -18.91
N GLY A 154 -17.57 -19.35 -18.55
CA GLY A 154 -17.34 -20.51 -19.44
C GLY A 154 -18.55 -21.10 -20.18
N LEU A 155 -18.29 -21.63 -21.38
CA LEU A 155 -19.03 -22.59 -22.24
C LEU A 155 -20.58 -22.60 -22.34
N ASN A 156 -21.34 -21.75 -21.66
CA ASN A 156 -22.79 -21.56 -21.86
C ASN A 156 -23.20 -20.12 -21.45
N PRO A 157 -23.27 -19.17 -22.40
CA PRO A 157 -23.58 -17.75 -22.15
C PRO A 157 -24.98 -17.49 -21.56
N GLU A 158 -25.92 -18.42 -21.73
CA GLU A 158 -27.33 -18.25 -21.34
C GLU A 158 -27.64 -18.73 -19.91
N GLU A 159 -26.75 -19.50 -19.27
CA GLU A 159 -26.96 -20.06 -17.92
C GLU A 159 -25.98 -19.51 -16.87
N ASN A 160 -24.85 -18.90 -17.30
CA ASN A 160 -23.79 -18.52 -16.38
C ASN A 160 -23.90 -17.04 -15.95
N ASN A 161 -24.50 -16.79 -14.78
CA ASN A 161 -24.59 -15.46 -14.16
C ASN A 161 -23.25 -14.97 -13.56
N PHE A 162 -22.18 -15.76 -13.63
CA PHE A 162 -20.88 -15.40 -13.06
C PHE A 162 -20.06 -14.53 -14.03
N LYS A 163 -20.16 -13.20 -13.86
CA LYS A 163 -19.48 -12.20 -14.69
C LYS A 163 -18.61 -11.27 -13.83
N PRO A 164 -17.42 -11.73 -13.38
CA PRO A 164 -16.64 -11.06 -12.34
C PRO A 164 -16.06 -9.70 -12.76
N LEU A 165 -15.86 -9.49 -14.06
CA LEU A 165 -15.30 -8.25 -14.59
C LEU A 165 -16.35 -7.21 -15.04
N MET A 166 -17.64 -7.54 -14.93
CA MET A 166 -18.73 -6.60 -15.23
C MET A 166 -19.08 -5.78 -13.98
N ALA A 167 -18.97 -4.45 -14.07
CA ALA A 167 -19.27 -3.55 -12.95
C ALA A 167 -20.75 -3.59 -12.51
N SER A 168 -21.65 -4.09 -13.35
CA SER A 168 -23.07 -4.30 -13.03
C SER A 168 -23.34 -5.58 -12.23
N SER A 169 -22.36 -6.49 -12.12
CA SER A 169 -22.48 -7.69 -11.30
C SER A 169 -22.49 -7.36 -9.81
N SER A 170 -22.97 -8.30 -9.00
CA SER A 170 -22.95 -8.17 -7.55
C SER A 170 -21.53 -7.98 -7.02
N TRP A 171 -21.39 -7.21 -5.94
CA TRP A 171 -20.08 -6.92 -5.36
C TRP A 171 -19.33 -8.20 -4.95
N HIS A 172 -20.05 -9.21 -4.43
CA HIS A 172 -19.47 -10.50 -4.03
C HIS A 172 -18.92 -11.31 -5.21
N VAL A 173 -19.44 -11.10 -6.43
CA VAL A 173 -18.88 -11.67 -7.66
C VAL A 173 -17.68 -10.86 -8.13
N THR A 174 -17.79 -9.53 -8.13
CA THR A 174 -16.70 -8.66 -8.65
C THR A 174 -15.43 -8.67 -7.79
N GLN A 175 -15.53 -8.91 -6.47
CA GLN A 175 -14.35 -9.05 -5.60
C GLN A 175 -13.40 -10.18 -6.02
N SER A 176 -13.87 -11.17 -6.80
CA SER A 176 -13.00 -12.22 -7.33
C SER A 176 -11.86 -11.69 -8.21
N VAL A 177 -11.93 -10.44 -8.68
CA VAL A 177 -10.80 -9.76 -9.34
C VAL A 177 -9.53 -9.77 -8.49
N VAL A 178 -9.64 -9.85 -7.16
CA VAL A 178 -8.50 -9.97 -6.23
C VAL A 178 -7.72 -11.27 -6.47
N LEU A 179 -8.42 -12.37 -6.79
CA LEU A 179 -7.78 -13.64 -7.17
C LEU A 179 -7.15 -13.54 -8.55
N LEU A 180 -7.81 -12.90 -9.52
CA LEU A 180 -7.25 -12.71 -10.85
C LEU A 180 -5.97 -11.86 -10.81
N GLU A 181 -5.96 -10.80 -10.00
CA GLU A 181 -4.76 -10.01 -9.71
C GLU A 181 -3.66 -10.89 -9.11
N ALA A 182 -3.96 -11.70 -8.09
CA ALA A 182 -2.98 -12.60 -7.48
C ALA A 182 -2.43 -13.67 -8.44
N LEU A 183 -3.23 -14.10 -9.42
CA LEU A 183 -2.80 -15.04 -10.45
C LEU A 183 -1.85 -14.41 -11.47
N LEU A 184 -2.09 -13.15 -11.86
CA LEU A 184 -1.45 -12.53 -13.02
C LEU A 184 -0.41 -11.45 -12.69
N SER A 185 -0.50 -10.81 -11.53
CA SER A 185 0.53 -9.88 -11.05
C SER A 185 1.92 -10.52 -10.79
N PRO A 186 2.06 -11.73 -10.24
CA PRO A 186 3.38 -12.34 -10.01
C PRO A 186 3.98 -13.03 -11.26
N VAL A 187 3.24 -13.07 -12.36
CA VAL A 187 3.68 -13.71 -13.60
C VAL A 187 4.83 -12.93 -14.24
N ARG A 188 5.85 -13.65 -14.74
CA ARG A 188 7.00 -13.04 -15.42
C ARG A 188 6.58 -12.34 -16.70
N GLN A 189 7.38 -11.36 -17.11
CA GLN A 189 7.09 -10.56 -18.29
C GLN A 189 6.92 -11.46 -19.50
N ASP A 190 7.84 -12.39 -19.76
CA ASP A 190 7.86 -13.27 -20.95
C ASP A 190 6.62 -14.18 -21.12
N VAL A 191 5.79 -14.32 -20.09
CA VAL A 191 4.54 -15.06 -20.18
C VAL A 191 3.47 -14.19 -20.85
N ASN A 192 2.99 -14.63 -22.00
CA ASN A 192 1.97 -13.92 -22.76
C ASN A 192 0.60 -13.99 -22.05
N ILE A 193 -0.07 -12.84 -21.94
CA ILE A 193 -1.42 -12.71 -21.37
C ILE A 193 -2.38 -12.24 -22.48
N PRO A 194 -2.89 -13.14 -23.33
CA PRO A 194 -3.95 -12.81 -24.28
C PRO A 194 -5.33 -12.87 -23.62
N PRO A 195 -6.31 -12.02 -23.99
CA PRO A 195 -6.25 -10.73 -24.70
C PRO A 195 -6.06 -9.52 -23.74
N LEU A 196 -4.81 -9.04 -23.58
CA LEU A 196 -4.44 -7.94 -22.67
C LEU A 196 -5.30 -6.68 -22.79
N SER A 197 -5.58 -6.20 -24.00
CA SER A 197 -6.35 -4.97 -24.22
C SER A 197 -7.79 -5.11 -23.72
N CYS A 198 -8.44 -6.23 -24.02
CA CYS A 198 -9.80 -6.53 -23.55
C CYS A 198 -9.85 -6.60 -22.02
N LEU A 199 -8.89 -7.33 -21.42
CA LEU A 199 -8.78 -7.44 -19.97
C LEU A 199 -8.60 -6.07 -19.30
N VAL A 200 -7.70 -5.24 -19.81
CA VAL A 200 -7.46 -3.89 -19.27
C VAL A 200 -8.70 -3.00 -19.38
N MET A 201 -9.48 -3.08 -20.47
CA MET A 201 -10.71 -2.29 -20.62
C MET A 201 -11.81 -2.72 -19.64
N GLN A 202 -12.00 -4.03 -19.44
CA GLN A 202 -12.97 -4.53 -18.47
C GLN A 202 -12.56 -4.15 -17.03
N LEU A 203 -11.28 -4.31 -16.69
CA LEU A 203 -10.75 -3.94 -15.38
C LEU A 203 -10.79 -2.43 -15.14
N GLN A 204 -10.52 -1.60 -16.15
CA GLN A 204 -10.67 -0.15 -16.03
C GLN A 204 -12.12 0.23 -15.73
N THR A 205 -13.07 -0.36 -16.46
CA THR A 205 -14.49 -0.13 -16.20
C THR A 205 -14.85 -0.56 -14.78
N LEU A 206 -14.40 -1.74 -14.35
CA LEU A 206 -14.62 -2.24 -13.01
C LEU A 206 -14.02 -1.33 -11.93
N ALA A 207 -12.77 -0.90 -12.11
CA ALA A 207 -12.05 -0.04 -11.19
C ALA A 207 -12.79 1.28 -10.93
N ILE A 208 -13.36 1.89 -11.98
CA ILE A 208 -14.06 3.17 -11.89
C ILE A 208 -15.46 3.01 -11.32
N HIS A 209 -16.23 2.03 -11.82
CA HIS A 209 -17.68 1.99 -11.64
C HIS A 209 -18.16 1.19 -10.43
N THR A 210 -17.35 0.29 -9.87
CA THR A 210 -17.76 -0.49 -8.69
C THR A 210 -17.87 0.38 -7.43
N SER A 211 -18.85 0.07 -6.59
CA SER A 211 -18.98 0.68 -5.25
C SER A 211 -18.19 -0.05 -4.16
N HIS A 212 -17.63 -1.22 -4.47
CA HIS A 212 -16.87 -2.02 -3.52
C HIS A 212 -15.40 -1.59 -3.47
N PRO A 213 -14.89 -1.06 -2.33
CA PRO A 213 -13.56 -0.47 -2.27
C PRO A 213 -12.42 -1.46 -2.55
N LEU A 214 -12.53 -2.72 -2.09
CA LEU A 214 -11.52 -3.73 -2.37
C LEU A 214 -11.45 -4.07 -3.87
N THR A 215 -12.61 -4.25 -4.52
CA THR A 215 -12.70 -4.50 -5.97
C THR A 215 -12.08 -3.35 -6.76
N SER A 216 -12.46 -2.09 -6.46
CA SER A 216 -11.94 -0.93 -7.18
C SER A 216 -10.41 -0.82 -7.06
N ARG A 217 -9.89 -0.98 -5.83
CA ARG A 217 -8.45 -0.92 -5.57
C ARG A 217 -7.68 -2.04 -6.26
N SER A 218 -8.19 -3.27 -6.20
CA SER A 218 -7.55 -4.42 -6.86
C SER A 218 -7.55 -4.28 -8.37
N ALA A 219 -8.67 -3.91 -8.98
CA ALA A 219 -8.74 -3.67 -10.42
C ALA A 219 -7.77 -2.56 -10.88
N ALA A 220 -7.67 -1.46 -10.12
CA ALA A 220 -6.73 -0.37 -10.42
C ALA A 220 -5.26 -0.79 -10.33
N ARG A 221 -4.89 -1.49 -9.25
CA ARG A 221 -3.54 -2.07 -9.08
C ARG A 221 -3.21 -3.05 -10.18
N PHE A 222 -4.18 -3.89 -10.54
CA PHE A 222 -4.00 -4.92 -11.53
C PHE A 222 -3.79 -4.35 -12.93
N VAL A 223 -4.60 -3.36 -13.35
CA VAL A 223 -4.39 -2.63 -14.61
C VAL A 223 -3.00 -2.01 -14.67
N ALA A 224 -2.55 -1.36 -13.59
CA ALA A 224 -1.22 -0.77 -13.53
C ALA A 224 -0.11 -1.82 -13.61
N SER A 225 -0.27 -2.98 -12.95
CA SER A 225 0.66 -4.10 -13.02
C SER A 225 0.78 -4.66 -14.44
N LEU A 226 -0.34 -4.79 -15.16
CA LEU A 226 -0.38 -5.23 -16.55
C LEU A 226 0.30 -4.21 -17.48
N VAL A 227 -0.01 -2.92 -17.32
CA VAL A 227 0.63 -1.82 -18.08
C VAL A 227 2.13 -1.75 -17.81
N ASN A 228 2.56 -1.96 -16.56
CA ASN A 228 3.98 -1.94 -16.20
C ASN A 228 4.77 -3.04 -16.91
N LYS A 229 4.21 -4.25 -16.98
CA LYS A 229 4.85 -5.45 -17.54
C LYS A 229 4.61 -5.65 -19.05
N ALA A 230 3.80 -4.81 -19.69
CA ALA A 230 3.55 -4.91 -21.13
C ALA A 230 4.86 -4.75 -21.94
N HIS A 231 5.04 -5.64 -22.93
CA HIS A 231 6.24 -5.73 -23.76
C HIS A 231 6.29 -4.72 -24.91
N ASP A 232 5.18 -4.57 -25.63
CA ASP A 232 5.13 -3.76 -26.84
C ASP A 232 4.58 -2.37 -26.55
N ASP A 233 5.43 -1.35 -26.69
CA ASP A 233 5.12 0.03 -26.39
C ASP A 233 4.19 0.70 -27.42
N GLU A 234 4.07 0.17 -28.65
CA GLU A 234 3.18 0.78 -29.66
C GLU A 234 1.69 0.46 -29.41
N PRO A 235 1.26 -0.81 -29.29
CA PRO A 235 -0.11 -1.15 -28.90
C PRO A 235 -0.45 -0.61 -27.50
N LEU A 236 0.52 -0.62 -26.58
CA LEU A 236 0.34 -0.07 -25.26
C LEU A 236 0.08 1.44 -25.29
N ALA A 237 0.79 2.21 -26.12
CA ALA A 237 0.55 3.65 -26.24
C ALA A 237 -0.86 3.97 -26.77
N VAL A 238 -1.40 3.15 -27.67
CA VAL A 238 -2.80 3.27 -28.13
C VAL A 238 -3.75 3.00 -26.97
N LEU A 239 -3.55 1.90 -26.23
CA LEU A 239 -4.35 1.56 -25.06
C LEU A 239 -4.31 2.66 -24.00
N LEU A 240 -3.13 3.20 -23.70
CA LEU A 240 -2.93 4.29 -22.75
C LEU A 240 -3.63 5.58 -23.20
N SER A 241 -3.62 5.89 -24.50
CA SER A 241 -4.33 7.05 -25.03
C SER A 241 -5.84 6.93 -24.82
N ASN A 242 -6.41 5.74 -25.06
CA ASN A 242 -7.82 5.46 -24.80
C ASN A 242 -8.18 5.52 -23.31
N LEU A 243 -7.33 4.95 -22.45
CA LEU A 243 -7.46 5.03 -20.99
C LEU A 243 -7.44 6.47 -20.50
N LEU A 244 -6.51 7.28 -21.02
CA LEU A 244 -6.37 8.68 -20.64
C LEU A 244 -7.63 9.46 -20.99
N VAL A 245 -8.14 9.32 -22.22
CA VAL A 245 -9.39 9.97 -22.64
C VAL A 245 -10.54 9.55 -21.73
N THR A 246 -10.71 8.25 -21.49
CA THR A 246 -11.82 7.74 -20.66
C THR A 246 -11.75 8.25 -19.22
N LEU A 247 -10.55 8.34 -18.64
CA LEU A 247 -10.35 8.86 -17.29
C LEU A 247 -10.63 10.36 -17.18
N LEU A 248 -10.17 11.14 -18.15
CA LEU A 248 -10.43 12.58 -18.18
C LEU A 248 -11.91 12.86 -18.43
N ASP A 249 -12.54 12.22 -19.41
CA ASP A 249 -13.98 12.32 -19.69
C ASP A 249 -14.83 11.89 -18.49
N THR A 250 -14.33 10.96 -17.67
CA THR A 250 -14.99 10.58 -16.41
C THR A 250 -14.93 11.72 -15.40
N LEU A 251 -13.75 12.33 -15.21
CA LEU A 251 -13.56 13.40 -14.23
C LEU A 251 -14.22 14.72 -14.65
N ASP A 252 -14.38 14.96 -15.95
CA ASP A 252 -15.03 16.14 -16.50
C ASP A 252 -16.57 16.03 -16.52
N GLN A 253 -17.16 14.91 -16.08
CA GLN A 253 -18.61 14.76 -15.97
C GLN A 253 -19.20 15.68 -14.90
N ASP A 254 -20.16 16.50 -15.30
CA ASP A 254 -21.01 17.25 -14.38
C ASP A 254 -21.68 16.29 -13.37
N ASP A 255 -21.68 16.68 -12.09
CA ASP A 255 -22.27 15.92 -10.98
C ASP A 255 -21.73 14.47 -10.83
N ILE A 256 -20.48 14.21 -11.22
CA ILE A 256 -19.86 12.90 -10.99
C ILE A 256 -19.91 12.50 -9.50
N PRO A 257 -20.39 11.28 -9.16
CA PRO A 257 -20.34 10.79 -7.79
C PRO A 257 -18.91 10.79 -7.25
N VAL A 258 -18.71 11.34 -6.05
CA VAL A 258 -17.38 11.45 -5.40
C VAL A 258 -16.63 10.12 -5.37
N MET A 259 -17.35 9.01 -5.14
CA MET A 259 -16.81 7.66 -5.22
C MET A 259 -16.20 7.35 -6.59
N LYS A 260 -16.94 7.61 -7.69
CA LYS A 260 -16.49 7.36 -9.06
C LYS A 260 -15.29 8.24 -9.42
N ALA A 261 -15.32 9.51 -9.02
CA ALA A 261 -14.19 10.43 -9.22
C ALA A 261 -12.94 9.97 -8.46
N THR A 262 -13.10 9.55 -7.20
CA THR A 262 -12.01 9.02 -6.37
C THR A 262 -11.42 7.74 -6.96
N ASN A 263 -12.28 6.83 -7.44
CA ASN A 263 -11.86 5.60 -8.12
C ASN A 263 -11.07 5.89 -9.41
N ALA A 264 -11.54 6.85 -10.22
CA ALA A 264 -10.85 7.27 -11.44
C ALA A 264 -9.47 7.87 -11.12
N VAL A 265 -9.37 8.76 -10.10
CA VAL A 265 -8.09 9.31 -9.64
C VAL A 265 -7.15 8.21 -9.13
N ASN A 266 -7.67 7.22 -8.38
CA ASN A 266 -6.86 6.11 -7.90
C ASN A 266 -6.29 5.28 -9.07
N LEU A 267 -7.12 4.92 -10.05
CA LEU A 267 -6.65 4.24 -11.27
C LEU A 267 -5.61 5.08 -12.03
N PHE A 268 -5.86 6.38 -12.17
CA PHE A 268 -4.94 7.30 -12.83
C PHE A 268 -3.56 7.34 -12.13
N ALA A 269 -3.54 7.44 -10.80
CA ALA A 269 -2.31 7.47 -10.02
C ALA A 269 -1.53 6.15 -10.12
N TRP A 270 -2.21 5.01 -10.09
CA TRP A 270 -1.60 3.69 -10.30
C TRP A 270 -1.01 3.54 -11.71
N LEU A 271 -1.72 4.00 -12.74
CA LEU A 271 -1.21 4.03 -14.12
C LEU A 271 0.01 4.94 -14.25
N THR A 272 -0.03 6.14 -13.66
CA THR A 272 1.10 7.06 -13.68
C THR A 272 2.31 6.44 -12.98
N LYS A 273 2.11 5.78 -11.83
CA LYS A 273 3.16 5.00 -11.16
C LYS A 273 3.76 3.95 -12.09
N ALA A 274 2.94 3.14 -12.75
CA ALA A 274 3.40 2.11 -13.68
C ALA A 274 4.27 2.67 -14.81
N LEU A 275 3.87 3.82 -15.39
CA LEU A 275 4.59 4.50 -16.47
C LEU A 275 5.92 5.11 -16.01
N VAL A 276 5.90 5.81 -14.87
CA VAL A 276 7.11 6.39 -14.27
C VAL A 276 8.11 5.29 -13.92
N MET A 277 7.64 4.20 -13.29
CA MET A 277 8.49 3.09 -12.88
C MET A 277 9.14 2.38 -14.08
N ARG A 278 8.39 2.13 -15.17
CA ARG A 278 8.95 1.50 -16.38
C ARG A 278 9.77 2.47 -17.26
N GLY A 279 9.53 3.77 -17.11
CA GLY A 279 10.14 4.83 -17.90
C GLY A 279 9.56 4.95 -19.30
N HIS A 280 8.23 4.91 -19.42
CA HIS A 280 7.53 4.94 -20.72
C HIS A 280 7.54 6.35 -21.35
N ARG A 281 7.46 6.42 -22.69
CA ARG A 281 7.47 7.70 -23.45
C ARG A 281 6.31 8.66 -23.12
N GLN A 282 5.16 8.14 -22.67
CA GLN A 282 4.01 8.98 -22.31
C GLN A 282 4.06 9.49 -20.86
N THR A 283 5.12 9.20 -20.09
CA THR A 283 5.22 9.58 -18.66
C THR A 283 4.90 11.06 -18.44
N ASP A 284 5.51 11.95 -19.21
CA ASP A 284 5.36 13.40 -19.02
C ASP A 284 3.91 13.87 -19.22
N ILE A 285 3.19 13.27 -20.17
CA ILE A 285 1.77 13.57 -20.42
C ILE A 285 0.93 13.20 -19.20
N TRP A 286 1.13 11.99 -18.66
CA TRP A 286 0.36 11.52 -17.51
C TRP A 286 0.71 12.31 -16.24
N VAL A 287 1.98 12.65 -16.04
CA VAL A 287 2.41 13.46 -14.89
C VAL A 287 1.87 14.88 -14.97
N GLY A 288 1.94 15.54 -16.13
CA GLY A 288 1.37 16.88 -16.31
C GLY A 288 -0.14 16.91 -16.05
N LYS A 289 -0.88 15.88 -16.49
CA LYS A 289 -2.30 15.72 -16.17
C LYS A 289 -2.53 15.47 -14.68
N LEU A 290 -1.69 14.67 -14.01
CA LEU A 290 -1.76 14.47 -12.56
C LEU A 290 -1.56 15.78 -11.79
N ILE A 291 -0.58 16.60 -12.18
CA ILE A 291 -0.33 17.92 -11.59
C ILE A 291 -1.54 18.84 -11.77
N ALA A 292 -2.10 18.92 -12.99
CA ALA A 292 -3.27 19.75 -13.27
C ALA A 292 -4.48 19.35 -12.41
N MET A 293 -4.69 18.05 -12.18
CA MET A 293 -5.81 17.53 -11.38
C MET A 293 -5.74 17.91 -9.88
N LEU A 294 -4.60 18.41 -9.36
CA LEU A 294 -4.52 18.92 -7.97
C LEU A 294 -5.44 20.13 -7.73
N SER A 295 -5.76 20.86 -8.80
CA SER A 295 -6.70 21.98 -8.79
C SER A 295 -8.17 21.54 -8.82
N HIS A 296 -8.46 20.25 -8.89
CA HIS A 296 -9.84 19.76 -8.88
C HIS A 296 -10.43 19.87 -7.46
N ASP A 297 -11.60 20.52 -7.35
CA ASP A 297 -12.20 20.86 -6.05
C ASP A 297 -12.59 19.63 -5.21
N ALA A 298 -13.24 18.63 -5.83
CA ALA A 298 -13.70 17.43 -5.13
C ALA A 298 -12.59 16.41 -4.80
N VAL A 299 -11.63 16.19 -5.70
CA VAL A 299 -10.68 15.07 -5.60
C VAL A 299 -9.21 15.48 -5.50
N GLY A 300 -8.88 16.77 -5.49
CA GLY A 300 -7.49 17.24 -5.48
C GLY A 300 -6.67 16.74 -4.28
N THR A 301 -7.29 16.47 -3.14
CA THR A 301 -6.63 15.80 -2.00
C THR A 301 -6.30 14.33 -2.29
N CYS A 302 -7.18 13.60 -2.97
CA CYS A 302 -6.93 12.23 -3.42
C CYS A 302 -5.82 12.19 -4.49
N VAL A 303 -5.79 13.20 -5.37
CA VAL A 303 -4.70 13.35 -6.36
C VAL A 303 -3.36 13.55 -5.67
N ALA A 304 -3.31 14.35 -4.60
CA ALA A 304 -2.10 14.55 -3.82
C ALA A 304 -1.57 13.25 -3.18
N GLU A 305 -2.45 12.37 -2.67
CA GLU A 305 -2.07 11.02 -2.20
C GLU A 305 -1.47 10.16 -3.32
N GLY A 306 -1.82 10.41 -4.58
CA GLY A 306 -1.20 9.78 -5.76
C GLY A 306 0.30 10.03 -5.85
N PHE A 307 0.79 11.19 -5.41
CA PHE A 307 2.24 11.46 -5.37
C PHE A 307 2.96 10.59 -4.34
N LYS A 308 2.32 10.36 -3.18
CA LYS A 308 2.81 9.39 -2.18
C LYS A 308 2.90 8.00 -2.76
N LEU A 309 1.84 7.58 -3.45
CA LEU A 309 1.76 6.29 -4.10
C LEU A 309 2.92 6.10 -5.08
N ILE A 310 3.22 7.09 -5.93
CA ILE A 310 4.31 7.01 -6.91
C ILE A 310 5.67 6.94 -6.21
N MET A 311 5.88 7.80 -5.20
CA MET A 311 7.19 7.97 -4.56
C MET A 311 7.57 6.84 -3.62
N ILE A 312 6.60 6.28 -2.89
CA ILE A 312 6.86 5.22 -1.90
C ILE A 312 6.86 3.84 -2.59
N GLN A 313 7.85 3.01 -2.24
CA GLN A 313 7.89 1.61 -2.69
C GLN A 313 6.71 0.85 -2.11
N ASN A 314 6.02 0.08 -2.93
CA ASN A 314 5.00 -0.83 -2.44
C ASN A 314 5.64 -2.23 -2.33
N GLU A 315 5.60 -2.82 -1.14
CA GLU A 315 6.20 -4.13 -0.86
C GLU A 315 5.32 -5.28 -1.38
N GLU A 316 4.03 -5.05 -1.60
CA GLU A 316 3.08 -6.09 -2.02
C GLU A 316 2.93 -6.15 -3.54
N TYR A 317 2.89 -5.00 -4.23
CA TYR A 317 2.55 -4.90 -5.67
C TYR A 317 3.57 -4.11 -6.47
N MET A 318 3.71 -4.45 -7.76
CA MET A 318 4.63 -3.78 -8.71
C MET A 318 6.03 -3.55 -8.12
N ASN A 319 6.62 -4.62 -7.59
CA ASN A 319 7.97 -4.67 -7.04
C ASN A 319 8.83 -5.64 -7.87
N SER A 320 10.11 -5.76 -7.50
CA SER A 320 11.05 -6.69 -8.15
C SER A 320 10.59 -8.13 -8.08
N ASP A 321 9.97 -8.51 -6.95
CA ASP A 321 9.58 -9.87 -6.66
C ASP A 321 8.43 -10.30 -7.60
N ASN A 322 7.53 -9.38 -7.94
CA ASN A 322 6.48 -9.56 -8.94
C ASN A 322 6.92 -9.24 -10.38
N TYR A 323 8.22 -9.23 -10.66
CA TYR A 323 8.78 -9.00 -12.00
C TYR A 323 8.35 -7.67 -12.64
N GLY A 324 8.13 -6.63 -11.83
CA GLY A 324 7.83 -5.30 -12.33
C GLY A 324 9.00 -4.67 -13.10
N ASN A 325 8.69 -3.89 -14.13
CA ASN A 325 9.64 -3.03 -14.81
C ASN A 325 9.92 -1.79 -13.97
N ILE A 326 11.07 -1.78 -13.29
CA ILE A 326 11.45 -0.73 -12.33
C ILE A 326 12.81 -0.13 -12.72
N ARG A 327 12.80 1.13 -13.18
CA ARG A 327 14.02 1.90 -13.40
C ARG A 327 14.57 2.36 -12.06
N ILE A 328 15.83 2.06 -11.76
CA ILE A 328 16.48 2.40 -10.47
C ILE A 328 16.29 3.87 -10.06
N LEU A 329 16.35 4.79 -11.03
CA LEU A 329 16.26 6.23 -10.79
C LEU A 329 14.87 6.82 -11.03
N TYR A 330 13.81 6.00 -11.09
CA TYR A 330 12.46 6.48 -11.41
C TYR A 330 11.99 7.59 -10.46
N ARG A 331 12.32 7.49 -9.16
CA ARG A 331 11.98 8.52 -8.16
C ARG A 331 12.71 9.84 -8.42
N GLN A 332 13.98 9.78 -8.80
CA GLN A 332 14.76 10.97 -9.14
C GLN A 332 14.22 11.62 -10.42
N ARG A 333 13.86 10.83 -11.43
CA ARG A 333 13.23 11.32 -12.66
C ARG A 333 11.87 11.95 -12.39
N PHE A 334 11.02 11.31 -11.59
CA PHE A 334 9.75 11.89 -11.19
C PHE A 334 9.96 13.20 -10.42
N PHE A 335 10.95 13.25 -9.52
CA PHE A 335 11.31 14.48 -8.80
C PHE A 335 11.77 15.64 -9.70
N GLN A 336 12.17 15.39 -10.96
CA GLN A 336 12.50 16.47 -11.89
C GLN A 336 11.27 17.33 -12.26
N THR A 337 10.04 16.87 -12.02
CA THR A 337 8.82 17.68 -12.21
C THR A 337 8.51 18.59 -11.03
N PHE A 338 9.35 18.57 -9.97
CA PHE A 338 9.18 19.41 -8.79
C PHE A 338 9.07 20.92 -9.11
N PRO A 339 9.90 21.52 -10.00
CA PRO A 339 9.77 22.93 -10.35
C PRO A 339 8.43 23.29 -10.99
N GLU A 340 7.92 22.43 -11.89
CA GLU A 340 6.61 22.60 -12.53
C GLU A 340 5.50 22.57 -11.47
N LEU A 341 5.58 21.64 -10.50
CA LEU A 341 4.62 21.55 -9.41
C LEU A 341 4.63 22.80 -8.51
N VAL A 342 5.82 23.37 -8.26
CA VAL A 342 5.98 24.64 -7.52
C VAL A 342 5.40 25.83 -8.29
N GLU A 343 5.61 25.88 -9.61
CA GLU A 343 5.00 26.91 -10.46
C GLU A 343 3.47 26.88 -10.38
N HIS A 344 2.87 25.69 -10.48
CA HIS A 344 1.42 25.54 -10.33
C HIS A 344 0.93 25.93 -8.93
N TYR A 345 1.68 25.58 -7.88
CA TYR A 345 1.38 26.01 -6.52
C TYR A 345 1.28 27.54 -6.38
N HIS A 346 2.21 28.28 -7.00
CA HIS A 346 2.20 29.75 -6.94
C HIS A 346 1.00 30.37 -7.65
N HIS A 347 0.50 29.74 -8.72
CA HIS A 347 -0.67 30.20 -9.46
C HIS A 347 -2.00 29.69 -8.89
N ALA A 348 -1.98 28.65 -8.05
CA ALA A 348 -3.18 28.06 -7.46
C ALA A 348 -3.86 29.01 -6.45
N ALA A 349 -5.19 29.09 -6.50
CA ALA A 349 -6.00 29.78 -5.51
C ALA A 349 -6.23 28.93 -4.24
N GLN A 350 -6.62 29.57 -3.14
CA GLN A 350 -7.19 28.84 -2.01
C GLN A 350 -8.62 28.39 -2.37
N PRO A 351 -9.08 27.18 -1.96
CA PRO A 351 -8.46 26.25 -1.00
C PRO A 351 -7.57 25.15 -1.64
N VAL A 352 -7.52 25.04 -2.97
CA VAL A 352 -6.82 23.96 -3.68
C VAL A 352 -5.30 24.03 -3.55
N ARG A 353 -4.75 25.22 -3.26
CA ARG A 353 -3.32 25.44 -3.02
C ARG A 353 -2.72 24.45 -2.00
N CYS A 354 -3.48 24.04 -0.98
CA CYS A 354 -2.98 23.10 0.02
C CYS A 354 -2.80 21.66 -0.54
N ASN A 355 -3.49 21.30 -1.63
CA ASN A 355 -3.30 20.01 -2.30
C ASN A 355 -1.89 19.91 -2.93
N PHE A 356 -1.42 21.02 -3.51
CA PHE A 356 -0.05 21.11 -4.04
C PHE A 356 1.01 20.96 -2.94
N LEU A 357 0.81 21.57 -1.77
CA LEU A 357 1.72 21.40 -0.64
C LEU A 357 1.79 19.95 -0.15
N ILE A 358 0.66 19.23 -0.13
CA ILE A 358 0.63 17.80 0.19
C ILE A 358 1.42 16.99 -0.84
N ALA A 359 1.21 17.25 -2.13
CA ALA A 359 1.94 16.57 -3.21
C ALA A 359 3.46 16.85 -3.11
N LEU A 360 3.86 18.10 -2.90
CA LEU A 360 5.25 18.50 -2.69
C LEU A 360 5.85 17.79 -1.47
N ALA A 361 5.13 17.72 -0.35
CA ALA A 361 5.59 16.99 0.83
C ALA A 361 5.87 15.52 0.52
N TYR A 362 4.97 14.84 -0.21
CA TYR A 362 5.18 13.45 -0.60
C TYR A 362 6.35 13.24 -1.58
N MET A 363 6.59 14.20 -2.46
CA MET A 363 7.79 14.22 -3.31
C MET A 363 9.07 14.28 -2.48
N LEU A 364 9.10 15.14 -1.46
CA LEU A 364 10.24 15.27 -0.57
C LEU A 364 10.47 14.02 0.30
N GLN A 365 9.40 13.32 0.70
CA GLN A 365 9.52 12.10 1.51
C GLN A 365 10.15 10.92 0.74
N GLY A 366 9.82 10.73 -0.53
CA GLY A 366 10.30 9.56 -1.27
C GLY A 366 11.55 9.79 -2.12
N VAL A 367 12.02 11.02 -2.27
CA VAL A 367 13.21 11.30 -3.08
C VAL A 367 14.48 10.84 -2.34
N PRO A 368 15.50 10.28 -3.03
CA PRO A 368 16.75 9.91 -2.37
C PRO A 368 17.37 11.07 -1.58
N ARG A 369 17.84 10.78 -0.36
CA ARG A 369 18.32 11.78 0.59
C ARG A 369 19.40 12.72 0.05
N VAL A 370 20.26 12.22 -0.84
CA VAL A 370 21.28 13.04 -1.52
C VAL A 370 20.63 14.15 -2.36
N VAL A 371 19.58 13.83 -3.12
CA VAL A 371 18.85 14.81 -3.95
C VAL A 371 18.14 15.83 -3.07
N LEU A 372 17.45 15.37 -2.02
CA LEU A 372 16.79 16.25 -1.05
C LEU A 372 17.79 17.26 -0.43
N THR A 373 18.98 16.78 -0.06
CA THR A 373 20.00 17.62 0.58
C THR A 373 20.53 18.70 -0.37
N MET A 374 20.73 18.38 -1.65
CA MET A 374 21.21 19.33 -2.65
C MET A 374 20.20 20.44 -2.94
N SER A 375 18.91 20.13 -2.91
CA SER A 375 17.84 21.10 -3.16
C SER A 375 17.35 21.82 -1.90
N LEU A 376 17.79 21.41 -0.70
CA LEU A 376 17.23 21.88 0.57
C LEU A 376 17.15 23.41 0.74
N PRO A 377 18.16 24.22 0.37
CA PRO A 377 18.08 25.67 0.51
C PRO A 377 16.88 26.30 -0.22
N GLU A 378 16.57 25.82 -1.42
CA GLU A 378 15.46 26.31 -2.26
C GLU A 378 14.09 25.86 -1.69
N LEU A 379 14.07 24.78 -0.90
CA LEU A 379 12.87 24.21 -0.31
C LEU A 379 12.44 24.90 0.99
N ILE A 380 13.34 25.64 1.66
CA ILE A 380 13.06 26.26 2.97
C ILE A 380 11.77 27.10 2.97
N PRO A 381 11.51 28.00 1.99
CA PRO A 381 10.27 28.78 1.96
C PRO A 381 9.02 27.91 1.93
N LEU A 382 9.03 26.81 1.15
CA LEU A 382 7.89 25.88 1.03
C LEU A 382 7.67 25.07 2.30
N LEU A 383 8.75 24.61 2.94
CA LEU A 383 8.69 23.90 4.23
C LEU A 383 8.10 24.80 5.32
N VAL A 384 8.52 26.07 5.35
CA VAL A 384 8.02 27.08 6.27
C VAL A 384 6.54 27.34 6.07
N GLU A 385 6.13 27.58 4.81
CA GLU A 385 4.72 27.80 4.46
C GLU A 385 3.84 26.59 4.79
N SER A 386 4.37 25.37 4.63
CA SER A 386 3.65 24.14 4.95
C SER A 386 3.37 23.98 6.45
N LEU A 387 4.28 24.45 7.32
CA LEU A 387 4.10 24.41 8.78
C LEU A 387 3.05 25.41 9.30
N GLU A 388 2.68 26.41 8.50
CA GLU A 388 1.63 27.37 8.85
C GLU A 388 0.23 26.87 8.46
N GLN A 389 0.13 25.77 7.72
CA GLN A 389 -1.15 25.18 7.33
C GLN A 389 -1.78 24.40 8.49
N SER A 390 -3.09 24.13 8.41
CA SER A 390 -3.83 23.35 9.41
C SER A 390 -4.08 21.89 9.02
N LYS A 391 -3.82 21.50 7.77
CA LYS A 391 -4.08 20.12 7.32
C LYS A 391 -3.13 19.14 8.03
N VAL A 392 -3.69 18.24 8.83
CA VAL A 392 -2.95 17.26 9.64
C VAL A 392 -2.01 16.40 8.80
N VAL A 393 -2.47 15.92 7.64
CA VAL A 393 -1.67 15.07 6.75
C VAL A 393 -0.40 15.80 6.29
N LEU A 394 -0.54 17.05 5.83
CA LEU A 394 0.59 17.89 5.42
C LEU A 394 1.58 18.12 6.57
N LEU A 395 1.07 18.52 7.74
CA LEU A 395 1.91 18.81 8.90
C LEU A 395 2.70 17.57 9.34
N LEU A 396 2.07 16.40 9.38
CA LEU A 396 2.77 15.16 9.73
C LEU A 396 3.86 14.84 8.71
N SER A 397 3.58 14.95 7.42
CA SER A 397 4.57 14.66 6.37
C SER A 397 5.79 15.58 6.46
N ILE A 398 5.56 16.88 6.67
CA ILE A 398 6.62 17.88 6.75
C ILE A 398 7.42 17.79 8.04
N LEU A 399 6.76 17.57 9.19
CA LEU A 399 7.45 17.36 10.46
C LEU A 399 8.31 16.09 10.45
N GLU A 400 7.87 15.03 9.77
CA GLU A 400 8.67 13.83 9.57
C GLU A 400 9.94 14.13 8.76
N ILE A 401 9.83 14.80 7.60
CA ILE A 401 10.99 15.22 6.80
C ILE A 401 11.94 16.08 7.64
N LEU A 402 11.41 17.08 8.34
CA LEU A 402 12.22 18.00 9.14
C LEU A 402 12.90 17.28 10.30
N ARG A 403 12.21 16.36 10.99
CA ARG A 403 12.80 15.54 12.05
C ARG A 403 14.02 14.78 11.54
N ASP A 404 13.91 14.10 10.40
CA ASP A 404 14.98 13.29 9.84
C ASP A 404 16.17 14.17 9.36
N LEU A 405 15.88 15.36 8.82
CA LEU A 405 16.91 16.34 8.43
C LEU A 405 17.63 16.96 9.65
N LEU A 406 16.91 17.21 10.75
CA LEU A 406 17.46 17.74 11.99
C LEU A 406 18.30 16.69 12.72
N GLU A 407 17.82 15.45 12.79
CA GLU A 407 18.53 14.32 13.41
C GLU A 407 19.89 14.11 12.75
N SER A 408 19.95 14.29 11.44
CA SER A 408 21.18 14.18 10.66
C SER A 408 22.06 15.43 10.64
N LYS A 409 21.70 16.48 11.40
CA LYS A 409 22.50 17.70 11.58
C LYS A 409 22.85 18.40 10.26
N HIS A 410 21.92 18.45 9.30
CA HIS A 410 22.17 19.15 8.05
C HIS A 410 22.46 20.63 8.32
N SER A 411 23.61 21.12 7.84
CA SER A 411 24.14 22.47 8.13
C SER A 411 23.24 23.59 7.61
N VAL A 412 22.49 23.36 6.53
CA VAL A 412 21.52 24.33 6.00
C VAL A 412 20.51 24.75 7.07
N LEU A 413 20.05 23.81 7.90
CA LEU A 413 19.05 24.09 8.93
C LEU A 413 19.62 24.82 10.16
N GLU A 414 20.95 24.82 10.36
CA GLU A 414 21.60 25.60 11.43
C GLU A 414 21.31 27.09 11.30
N GLY A 415 21.34 27.61 10.07
CA GLY A 415 21.02 29.00 9.76
C GLY A 415 19.54 29.37 9.90
N HIS A 416 18.66 28.38 10.12
CA HIS A 416 17.20 28.56 10.13
C HIS A 416 16.55 28.21 11.47
N ILE A 417 17.33 28.10 12.56
CA ILE A 417 16.80 27.83 13.91
C ILE A 417 15.70 28.83 14.29
N GLN A 418 15.95 30.14 14.11
CA GLN A 418 14.97 31.19 14.43
C GLN A 418 13.68 31.10 13.60
N THR A 419 13.75 30.45 12.43
CA THR A 419 12.62 30.29 11.52
C THR A 419 11.78 29.08 11.94
N PHE A 420 12.40 27.93 12.18
CA PHE A 420 11.67 26.69 12.43
C PHE A 420 11.26 26.51 13.89
N LEU A 421 12.09 26.92 14.85
CA LEU A 421 11.84 26.67 16.27
C LEU A 421 10.49 27.26 16.76
N PRO A 422 10.15 28.54 16.48
CA PRO A 422 8.85 29.09 16.89
C PRO A 422 7.66 28.33 16.29
N ARG A 423 7.79 27.83 15.06
CA ARG A 423 6.75 27.07 14.36
C ARG A 423 6.54 25.70 14.98
N PHE A 424 7.64 25.01 15.34
CA PHE A 424 7.54 23.77 16.10
C PHE A 424 6.87 24.00 17.44
N LEU A 425 7.27 25.03 18.19
CA LEU A 425 6.68 25.35 19.49
C LEU A 425 5.18 25.67 19.37
N LYS A 426 4.76 26.44 18.37
CA LYS A 426 3.33 26.64 18.04
C LYS A 426 2.60 25.31 17.83
N LEU A 427 3.18 24.40 17.04
CA LEU A 427 2.59 23.09 16.72
C LEU A 427 2.58 22.09 17.89
N THR A 428 3.41 22.29 18.93
CA THR A 428 3.31 21.47 20.17
C THR A 428 1.96 21.61 20.88
N ARG A 429 1.20 22.67 20.58
CA ARG A 429 -0.12 22.98 21.14
C ARG A 429 -1.25 22.79 20.13
N PHE A 430 -0.96 22.13 19.00
CA PHE A 430 -1.92 21.89 17.93
C PHE A 430 -3.12 21.05 18.42
N GLN A 431 -4.34 21.58 18.24
CA GLN A 431 -5.54 21.02 18.87
C GLN A 431 -6.02 19.73 18.19
N ASP A 432 -5.98 19.70 16.86
CA ASP A 432 -6.70 18.66 16.10
C ASP A 432 -5.95 17.32 16.02
N SER A 433 -4.69 17.25 16.49
CA SER A 433 -3.89 16.03 16.40
C SER A 433 -2.79 15.93 17.46
N LEU A 434 -2.89 14.91 18.31
CA LEU A 434 -1.79 14.56 19.21
C LEU A 434 -0.54 14.08 18.47
N LYS A 435 -0.67 13.51 17.27
CA LYS A 435 0.46 13.05 16.45
C LYS A 435 1.29 14.26 15.98
N VAL A 436 0.63 15.35 15.57
CA VAL A 436 1.29 16.61 15.19
C VAL A 436 2.05 17.20 16.38
N ARG A 437 1.41 17.24 17.56
CA ARG A 437 2.06 17.71 18.80
C ARG A 437 3.32 16.91 19.14
N ILE A 438 3.24 15.57 19.06
CA ILE A 438 4.40 14.68 19.30
C ILE A 438 5.50 14.94 18.25
N ALA A 439 5.17 14.98 16.97
CA ALA A 439 6.14 15.20 15.90
C ALA A 439 6.84 16.58 16.01
N ALA A 440 6.10 17.62 16.40
CA ALA A 440 6.65 18.95 16.65
C ALA A 440 7.61 18.96 17.85
N LEU A 441 7.26 18.26 18.95
CA LEU A 441 8.15 18.09 20.10
C LEU A 441 9.41 17.30 19.74
N GLN A 442 9.30 16.31 18.85
CA GLN A 442 10.45 15.56 18.33
C GLN A 442 11.36 16.46 17.49
N CYS A 443 10.83 17.30 16.61
CA CYS A 443 11.63 18.27 15.85
C CYS A 443 12.37 19.25 16.78
N ALA A 444 11.67 19.81 17.77
CA ALA A 444 12.30 20.68 18.78
C ALA A 444 13.38 19.95 19.59
N LEU A 445 13.22 18.65 19.87
CA LEU A 445 14.24 17.84 20.52
C LEU A 445 15.46 17.66 19.61
N GLN A 446 15.27 17.32 18.33
CA GLN A 446 16.38 17.09 17.40
C GLN A 446 17.21 18.35 17.17
N MET A 447 16.61 19.55 17.24
CA MET A 447 17.35 20.82 17.20
C MET A 447 18.41 20.95 18.30
N CYS A 448 18.27 20.25 19.44
CA CYS A 448 19.28 20.26 20.51
C CYS A 448 20.62 19.65 20.08
N ASN A 449 20.67 18.99 18.92
CA ASN A 449 21.91 18.39 18.40
C ASN A 449 22.85 19.43 17.77
N TYR A 450 22.36 20.64 17.46
CA TYR A 450 23.16 21.73 16.90
C TYR A 450 24.11 22.39 17.90
N PRO A 451 25.14 23.11 17.44
CA PRO A 451 26.12 23.76 18.31
C PRO A 451 25.48 24.61 19.42
N THR A 452 25.92 24.39 20.66
CA THR A 452 25.35 25.00 21.88
C THR A 452 25.23 26.51 21.77
N HIS A 453 26.25 27.18 21.21
CA HIS A 453 26.27 28.64 21.06
C HIS A 453 25.15 29.18 20.18
N LEU A 454 24.65 28.41 19.21
CA LEU A 454 23.51 28.80 18.36
C LEU A 454 22.17 28.65 19.09
N LEU A 455 22.10 27.76 20.07
CA LEU A 455 20.86 27.44 20.80
C LEU A 455 20.66 28.28 22.06
N LEU A 456 21.76 28.77 22.66
CA LEU A 456 21.73 29.58 23.89
C LEU A 456 20.76 30.77 23.82
N PRO A 457 20.66 31.55 22.72
CA PRO A 457 19.72 32.67 22.64
C PRO A 457 18.25 32.25 22.81
N TYR A 458 17.89 31.04 22.41
CA TYR A 458 16.50 30.55 22.42
C TYR A 458 16.15 29.74 23.67
N LYS A 459 17.16 29.25 24.41
CA LYS A 459 17.00 28.31 25.52
C LYS A 459 15.90 28.70 26.52
N GLN A 460 15.94 29.92 27.03
CA GLN A 460 15.02 30.36 28.09
C GLN A 460 13.56 30.37 27.60
N GLN A 461 13.33 30.95 26.42
CA GLN A 461 11.99 31.00 25.81
C GLN A 461 11.48 29.60 25.52
N THR A 462 12.30 28.73 24.91
CA THR A 462 11.90 27.37 24.57
C THR A 462 11.54 26.54 25.81
N VAL A 463 12.35 26.59 26.87
CA VAL A 463 12.07 25.86 28.13
C VAL A 463 10.78 26.35 28.79
N HIS A 464 10.50 27.65 28.69
CA HIS A 464 9.26 28.25 29.19
C HIS A 464 8.04 27.76 28.37
N GLU A 465 8.09 27.88 27.04
CA GLU A 465 6.99 27.48 26.17
C GLU A 465 6.66 25.99 26.24
N LEU A 466 7.68 25.14 26.36
CA LEU A 466 7.52 23.69 26.57
C LEU A 466 6.90 23.33 27.92
N GLY A 467 6.88 24.26 28.89
CA GLY A 467 6.27 24.04 30.20
C GLY A 467 4.80 23.63 30.12
N SER A 468 4.02 24.31 29.27
CA SER A 468 2.60 24.00 29.08
C SER A 468 2.35 22.61 28.50
N CYS A 469 3.34 22.03 27.81
CA CYS A 469 3.22 20.72 27.18
C CYS A 469 3.32 19.58 28.21
N LEU A 470 3.82 19.85 29.41
CA LEU A 470 3.86 18.88 30.51
C LEU A 470 2.47 18.61 31.09
N ASP A 471 1.54 19.55 30.94
CA ASP A 471 0.15 19.42 31.37
C ASP A 471 -0.79 19.01 30.23
N ASP A 472 -0.24 18.51 29.11
CA ASP A 472 -1.03 18.02 27.98
C ASP A 472 -2.02 16.93 28.42
N PRO A 473 -3.27 16.88 27.92
CA PRO A 473 -4.23 15.83 28.31
C PRO A 473 -3.76 14.40 27.99
N LYS A 474 -2.87 14.21 27.00
CA LYS A 474 -2.45 12.88 26.52
C LYS A 474 -1.08 12.48 27.08
N ARG A 475 -1.02 11.31 27.73
CA ARG A 475 0.21 10.76 28.36
C ARG A 475 1.40 10.71 27.39
N LEU A 476 1.19 10.28 26.16
CA LEU A 476 2.26 10.16 25.15
C LEU A 476 2.88 11.53 24.80
N VAL A 477 2.06 12.58 24.77
CA VAL A 477 2.55 13.95 24.53
C VAL A 477 3.37 14.43 25.72
N ARG A 478 2.87 14.24 26.95
CA ARG A 478 3.61 14.57 28.18
C ARG A 478 4.96 13.85 28.25
N GLN A 479 5.00 12.57 27.90
CA GLN A 479 6.24 11.78 27.86
C GLN A 479 7.26 12.38 26.89
N GLN A 480 6.84 12.71 25.66
CA GLN A 480 7.72 13.37 24.70
C GLN A 480 8.13 14.78 25.18
N ALA A 481 7.22 15.54 25.78
CA ALA A 481 7.50 16.88 26.31
C ALA A 481 8.53 16.87 27.44
N VAL A 482 8.49 15.88 28.34
CA VAL A 482 9.50 15.68 29.38
C VAL A 482 10.88 15.50 28.75
N SER A 483 11.01 14.61 27.77
CA SER A 483 12.28 14.38 27.07
C SER A 483 12.79 15.63 26.36
N THR A 484 11.93 16.29 25.58
CA THR A 484 12.26 17.52 24.84
C THR A 484 12.69 18.63 25.79
N ARG A 485 11.88 18.96 26.82
CA ARG A 485 12.16 20.05 27.75
C ARG A 485 13.42 19.80 28.58
N SER A 486 13.65 18.55 29.01
CA SER A 486 14.85 18.18 29.77
C SER A 486 16.12 18.39 28.94
N ARG A 487 16.10 18.01 27.65
CA ARG A 487 17.23 18.23 26.75
C ARG A 487 17.53 19.72 26.57
N TRP A 488 16.52 20.54 26.34
CA TRP A 488 16.67 22.00 26.23
C TRP A 488 17.19 22.64 27.52
N TYR A 489 16.79 22.14 28.68
CA TYR A 489 17.28 22.63 29.97
C TYR A 489 18.80 22.42 30.15
N LEU A 490 19.33 21.30 29.63
CA LEU A 490 20.75 20.93 29.73
C LEU A 490 21.68 21.67 28.77
N ILE A 491 21.17 22.40 27.77
CA ILE A 491 22.01 23.15 26.81
C ILE A 491 22.89 24.17 27.57
N GLY A 492 24.20 24.08 27.41
CA GLY A 492 25.17 24.94 28.10
C GLY A 492 25.33 24.68 29.60
N ALA A 493 24.80 23.57 30.12
CA ALA A 493 24.99 23.16 31.51
C ALA A 493 26.15 22.14 31.62
N SER A 494 26.74 22.02 32.81
CA SER A 494 27.85 21.08 33.08
C SER A 494 27.50 19.60 32.85
N GLY A 495 26.21 19.27 32.72
CA GLY A 495 25.69 17.93 32.41
C GLY A 495 25.17 17.77 30.98
N GLU A 496 25.49 18.69 30.06
CA GLU A 496 25.19 18.51 28.64
C GLU A 496 25.94 17.26 28.13
N PRO A 497 25.25 16.25 27.57
CA PRO A 497 25.88 15.11 26.91
C PRO A 497 26.95 15.60 25.94
N THR A 498 28.21 15.31 26.26
CA THR A 498 29.34 15.61 25.38
C THR A 498 29.12 14.91 24.06
N LYS A 499 29.11 15.69 22.98
CA LYS A 499 28.93 15.20 21.62
C LYS A 499 30.14 14.30 21.28
N THR A 500 29.95 12.99 21.27
CA THR A 500 30.87 12.05 20.61
C THR A 500 30.74 12.17 19.10
#